data_AF-A0A7C2Z6P0-F1
#
_entry.id   AF-A0A7C2Z6P0-F1
#
_cell.length_a   1.000
_cell.length_b   1.000
_cell.length_c   1.000
_cell.angle_alpha   90.00
_cell.angle_beta   90.00
_cell.angle_gamma   90.00
#
_symmetry.space_group_name_H-M   'P 1'
#
loop_
_entity.id
_entity.type
_entity.pdbx_description
1 polymer ?
#
loop_
_entity_poly.entity_id
_entity_poly.type
_entity_poly.pdbx_seq_one_letter_code
_entity_poly.pdbx_strand_id
1 'polypeptide(L)'
;MKKVLILGSGPNRIGQGIEFDYACVHAVFALKEQGIRTIMLNCNPETVSTDYDTADALYFEPIVLENVLEVIRREKPDGVFLQFGGQTPLKLSLPLKNLGINILGTPPESIDMAEDRELFRNLISSLGIKQPPSGTARTKEEALKIAQEIGYPVLVRPSYVLGGRAMRIVYDEEELLKYLEEAVSVSYERPILIDKYLSDSVEVDVDAIGDGEDYLIGAVMEHIEEAGVHSGDSAASIPPYTLSKDVVEEIKRQSKLIAKALKVKGLVNLQFAVKDGEVYVLEVNPRASRTVPFVSKTIGYPLAKLSALIGIGKRLRDLVPEVFERLSQGKAHFASDFMPADKHIYSVKEVVFPWNRFPEEDPVLGPEMKSTGEVMGIAEDFGLAYYKAQLAAGSRLPLKGRVFISVADRDKPKIVDLVKGFLELGFEVYATSGTYRFLKESSLDVKHVLKVSEGRPNVVDMIKNQEIDLIINTPTGRKERGDAYHIRRSAVQYRVPYTTTVRGGYAMLLAIRSYLNNGGRLKVYALQDL
;
A
#
# COMPACT_ATOMS: atom_id res chain seq x y z
N MET A 1 -17.86 10.64 -34.77
CA MET A 1 -17.26 9.55 -33.95
C MET A 1 -16.89 10.17 -32.62
N LYS A 2 -17.30 9.56 -31.48
CA LYS A 2 -16.91 10.06 -30.16
C LYS A 2 -15.41 9.90 -29.94
N LYS A 3 -14.78 10.89 -29.30
CA LYS A 3 -13.36 10.94 -29.00
C LYS A 3 -13.15 11.09 -27.49
N VAL A 4 -12.23 10.32 -26.92
CA VAL A 4 -11.86 10.45 -25.51
C VAL A 4 -10.35 10.59 -25.40
N LEU A 5 -9.93 11.59 -24.62
CA LEU A 5 -8.53 11.80 -24.25
C LEU A 5 -8.24 11.13 -22.91
N ILE A 6 -7.19 10.31 -22.86
CA ILE A 6 -6.68 9.68 -21.66
C ILE A 6 -5.33 10.32 -21.33
N LEU A 7 -5.21 10.88 -20.12
CA LEU A 7 -3.95 11.41 -19.63
C LEU A 7 -3.17 10.32 -18.89
N GLY A 8 -1.95 10.04 -19.35
CA GLY A 8 -1.04 9.06 -18.74
C GLY A 8 -0.46 9.50 -17.41
N SER A 9 0.54 8.76 -16.93
CA SER A 9 1.22 9.04 -15.65
C SER A 9 2.46 9.92 -15.77
N GLY A 10 3.04 10.03 -16.97
CA GLY A 10 4.38 10.59 -17.15
C GLY A 10 5.46 9.61 -16.68
N PRO A 11 6.68 10.08 -16.37
CA PRO A 11 7.79 9.20 -16.02
C PRO A 11 7.50 8.39 -14.75
N ASN A 12 7.90 7.12 -14.76
CA ASN A 12 7.83 6.26 -13.60
C ASN A 12 8.76 6.77 -12.48
N ARG A 13 8.26 6.71 -11.25
CA ARG A 13 9.01 7.03 -10.02
C ARG A 13 8.45 6.24 -8.85
N ILE A 14 9.17 6.20 -7.74
CA ILE A 14 8.64 5.66 -6.49
C ILE A 14 7.34 6.41 -6.14
N GLY A 15 6.30 5.70 -5.73
CA GLY A 15 4.94 6.24 -5.60
C GLY A 15 4.10 6.30 -6.89
N GLN A 16 4.70 6.33 -8.08
CA GLN A 16 3.97 6.41 -9.35
C GLN A 16 4.61 5.53 -10.44
N GLY A 17 4.19 4.26 -10.50
CA GLY A 17 4.78 3.25 -11.40
C GLY A 17 3.85 2.76 -12.51
N ILE A 18 4.16 1.56 -13.00
CA ILE A 18 3.49 0.88 -14.11
C ILE A 18 2.02 0.55 -13.83
N GLU A 19 1.59 0.56 -12.57
CA GLU A 19 0.23 0.26 -12.18
C GLU A 19 -0.78 1.28 -12.75
N PHE A 20 -0.35 2.54 -12.89
CA PHE A 20 -1.13 3.59 -13.54
C PHE A 20 -1.12 3.46 -15.06
N ASP A 21 0.01 3.04 -15.65
CA ASP A 21 0.06 2.73 -17.08
C ASP A 21 -0.90 1.59 -17.46
N TYR A 22 -0.92 0.53 -16.65
CA TYR A 22 -1.88 -0.57 -16.78
C TYR A 22 -3.33 -0.05 -16.79
N ALA A 23 -3.68 0.86 -15.88
CA ALA A 23 -5.03 1.43 -15.82
C ALA A 23 -5.37 2.24 -17.09
N CYS A 24 -4.43 3.06 -17.56
CA CYS A 24 -4.56 3.84 -18.80
C CYS A 24 -4.76 2.94 -20.03
N VAL A 25 -3.95 1.88 -20.16
CA VAL A 25 -4.04 0.91 -21.27
C VAL A 25 -5.39 0.19 -21.26
N HIS A 26 -5.84 -0.29 -20.09
CA HIS A 26 -7.14 -0.94 -19.96
C HIS A 26 -8.30 0.00 -20.26
N ALA A 27 -8.19 1.29 -19.95
CA ALA A 27 -9.17 2.29 -20.34
C ALA A 27 -9.23 2.47 -21.86
N VAL A 28 -8.07 2.53 -22.54
CA VAL A 28 -8.00 2.59 -24.01
C VAL A 28 -8.68 1.38 -24.64
N PHE A 29 -8.33 0.17 -24.19
CA PHE A 29 -8.94 -1.06 -24.71
C PHE A 29 -10.46 -1.09 -24.53
N ALA A 30 -10.94 -0.68 -23.35
CA ALA A 30 -12.37 -0.57 -23.07
C ALA A 30 -13.11 0.33 -24.08
N LEU A 31 -12.53 1.49 -24.37
CA LEU A 31 -13.15 2.50 -25.23
C LEU A 31 -13.09 2.10 -26.70
N LYS A 32 -11.99 1.48 -27.16
CA LYS A 32 -11.87 0.94 -28.53
C LYS A 32 -12.92 -0.13 -28.81
N GLU A 33 -13.18 -1.02 -27.85
CA GLU A 33 -14.26 -2.02 -27.95
C GLU A 33 -15.66 -1.39 -28.08
N GLN A 34 -15.85 -0.16 -27.61
CA GLN A 34 -17.10 0.60 -27.78
C GLN A 34 -17.11 1.46 -29.06
N GLY A 35 -16.11 1.32 -29.95
CA GLY A 35 -15.98 2.12 -31.17
C GLY A 35 -15.69 3.61 -30.92
N ILE A 36 -15.15 3.95 -29.75
CA ILE A 36 -14.74 5.30 -29.39
C ILE A 36 -13.29 5.50 -29.81
N ARG A 37 -13.01 6.62 -30.47
CA ARG A 37 -11.64 7.00 -30.83
C ARG A 37 -10.89 7.43 -29.58
N THR A 38 -9.77 6.76 -29.33
CA THR A 38 -8.93 6.97 -28.15
C THR A 38 -7.72 7.83 -28.49
N ILE A 39 -7.44 8.80 -27.63
CA ILE A 39 -6.28 9.67 -27.73
C ILE A 39 -5.50 9.50 -26.43
N MET A 40 -4.23 9.12 -26.52
CA MET A 40 -3.34 9.02 -25.37
C MET A 40 -2.39 10.22 -25.35
N LEU A 41 -2.25 10.85 -24.19
CA LEU A 41 -1.20 11.84 -23.93
C LEU A 41 -0.35 11.34 -22.77
N ASN A 42 0.89 10.96 -23.08
CA ASN A 42 1.86 10.48 -22.11
C ASN A 42 3.28 10.73 -22.64
N CYS A 43 4.29 10.73 -21.77
CA CYS A 43 5.68 11.00 -22.15
C CYS A 43 6.68 9.97 -21.63
N ASN A 44 6.20 8.81 -21.16
CA ASN A 44 7.07 7.75 -20.67
C ASN A 44 7.43 6.79 -21.82
N PRO A 45 8.71 6.69 -22.23
CA PRO A 45 9.11 5.83 -23.35
C PRO A 45 9.10 4.33 -23.01
N GLU A 46 9.00 3.96 -21.73
CA GLU A 46 9.12 2.58 -21.27
C GLU A 46 7.77 1.82 -21.23
N THR A 47 6.66 2.48 -21.57
CA THR A 47 5.33 2.00 -21.18
C THR A 47 4.46 1.60 -22.36
N VAL A 48 3.49 0.72 -22.10
CA VAL A 48 2.60 0.18 -23.14
C VAL A 48 1.64 1.26 -23.64
N SER A 49 1.27 2.23 -22.80
CA SER A 49 0.42 3.35 -23.25
C SER A 49 1.06 4.23 -24.32
N THR A 50 2.40 4.28 -24.42
CA THR A 50 3.12 5.04 -25.46
C THR A 50 3.53 4.19 -26.66
N ASP A 51 3.06 2.94 -26.72
CA ASP A 51 3.06 2.18 -27.95
C ASP A 51 2.02 2.76 -28.93
N TYR A 52 2.42 2.96 -30.18
CA TYR A 52 1.55 3.50 -31.23
C TYR A 52 0.38 2.55 -31.57
N ASP A 53 0.48 1.26 -31.25
CA ASP A 53 -0.59 0.27 -31.47
C ASP A 53 -1.68 0.34 -30.39
N THR A 54 -1.40 0.98 -29.25
CA THR A 54 -2.33 1.02 -28.11
C THR A 54 -3.53 1.92 -28.39
N ALA A 55 -3.32 3.21 -28.68
CA ALA A 55 -4.37 4.21 -28.90
C ALA A 55 -4.49 4.64 -30.38
N ASP A 56 -5.63 5.18 -30.80
CA ASP A 56 -5.81 5.64 -32.19
C ASP A 56 -4.99 6.90 -32.52
N ALA A 57 -4.64 7.67 -31.50
CA ALA A 57 -3.68 8.76 -31.60
C ALA A 57 -2.84 8.82 -30.32
N LEU A 58 -1.54 8.99 -30.48
CA LEU A 58 -0.58 9.16 -29.38
C LEU A 58 0.07 10.55 -29.50
N TYR A 59 0.02 11.30 -28.41
CA TYR A 59 0.77 12.54 -28.21
C TYR A 59 1.86 12.28 -27.17
N PHE A 60 3.11 12.19 -27.65
CA PHE A 60 4.27 11.96 -26.80
C PHE A 60 4.75 13.29 -26.19
N GLU A 61 4.01 13.81 -25.22
CA GLU A 61 4.20 15.17 -24.69
C GLU A 61 4.14 15.20 -23.15
N PRO A 62 4.87 16.14 -22.50
CA PRO A 62 4.75 16.36 -21.07
C PRO A 62 3.30 16.62 -20.63
N ILE A 63 2.90 16.01 -19.52
CA ILE A 63 1.53 16.12 -18.97
C ILE A 63 1.41 17.38 -18.12
N VAL A 64 1.41 18.53 -18.80
CA VAL A 64 1.22 19.86 -18.23
C VAL A 64 0.00 20.53 -18.85
N LEU A 65 -0.61 21.48 -18.14
CA LEU A 65 -1.86 22.11 -18.56
C LEU A 65 -1.79 22.67 -19.99
N GLU A 66 -0.70 23.35 -20.34
CA GLU A 66 -0.49 23.92 -21.68
C GLU A 66 -0.58 22.87 -22.79
N ASN A 67 0.21 21.81 -22.70
CA ASN A 67 0.24 20.73 -23.69
C ASN A 67 -1.10 19.99 -23.76
N VAL A 68 -1.73 19.74 -22.61
CA VAL A 68 -3.06 19.12 -22.56
C VAL A 68 -4.09 19.99 -23.29
N LEU A 69 -4.07 21.31 -23.08
CA LEU A 69 -4.97 22.23 -23.76
C LEU A 69 -4.72 22.30 -25.28
N GLU A 70 -3.48 22.21 -25.74
CA GLU A 70 -3.17 22.19 -27.17
C GLU A 70 -3.70 20.91 -27.83
N VAL A 71 -3.54 19.75 -27.18
CA VAL A 71 -4.12 18.49 -27.66
C VAL A 71 -5.65 18.56 -27.67
N ILE A 72 -6.27 19.11 -26.61
CA ILE A 72 -7.73 19.32 -26.57
C ILE A 72 -8.20 20.25 -27.70
N ARG A 73 -7.47 21.34 -27.96
CA ARG A 73 -7.78 22.31 -29.04
C ARG A 73 -7.75 21.64 -30.41
N ARG A 74 -6.75 20.79 -30.65
CA ARG A 74 -6.57 20.07 -31.92
C ARG A 74 -7.59 18.94 -32.09
N GLU A 75 -7.75 18.10 -31.08
CA GLU A 75 -8.57 16.88 -31.19
C GLU A 75 -10.05 17.09 -30.91
N LYS A 76 -10.38 18.10 -30.09
CA LYS A 76 -11.73 18.39 -29.58
C LYS A 76 -12.40 17.13 -29.00
N PRO A 77 -11.81 16.48 -27.98
CA PRO A 77 -12.38 15.28 -27.38
C PRO A 77 -13.73 15.58 -26.70
N ASP A 78 -14.65 14.62 -26.74
CA ASP A 78 -15.94 14.70 -26.06
C ASP A 78 -15.79 14.58 -24.54
N GLY A 79 -14.68 14.03 -24.06
CA GLY A 79 -14.34 13.97 -22.64
C GLY A 79 -12.91 13.54 -22.37
N VAL A 80 -12.46 13.79 -21.13
CA VAL A 80 -11.09 13.54 -20.67
C VAL A 80 -11.09 12.66 -19.43
N PHE A 81 -10.27 11.60 -19.43
CA PHE A 81 -9.95 10.82 -18.24
C PHE A 81 -8.64 11.28 -17.61
N LEU A 82 -8.66 11.48 -16.30
CA LEU A 82 -7.51 11.92 -15.50
C LEU A 82 -7.26 11.04 -14.26
N GLN A 83 -8.18 10.12 -13.96
CA GLN A 83 -8.18 9.28 -12.76
C GLN A 83 -7.29 8.03 -12.91
N PHE A 84 -6.79 7.73 -14.11
CA PHE A 84 -5.99 6.52 -14.36
C PHE A 84 -4.47 6.75 -14.25
N GLY A 85 -3.99 7.96 -14.55
CA GLY A 85 -2.55 8.26 -14.59
C GLY A 85 -1.92 8.66 -13.23
N GLY A 86 -2.62 8.49 -12.11
CA GLY A 86 -2.14 8.90 -10.80
C GLY A 86 -2.15 10.42 -10.60
N GLN A 87 -1.28 10.96 -9.75
CA GLN A 87 -1.39 12.34 -9.28
C GLN A 87 -1.04 13.40 -10.34
N THR A 88 -0.18 13.08 -11.31
CA THR A 88 0.23 14.03 -12.37
C THR A 88 -0.98 14.60 -13.11
N PRO A 89 -1.86 13.79 -13.73
CA PRO A 89 -3.08 14.30 -14.36
C PRO A 89 -4.15 14.74 -13.35
N LEU A 90 -4.21 14.14 -12.16
CA LEU A 90 -5.23 14.48 -11.16
C LEU A 90 -5.17 15.95 -10.73
N LYS A 91 -3.96 16.52 -10.64
CA LYS A 91 -3.73 17.95 -10.36
C LYS A 91 -4.31 18.90 -11.43
N LEU A 92 -4.58 18.40 -12.63
CA LEU A 92 -5.17 19.18 -13.72
C LEU A 92 -6.70 19.19 -13.68
N SER A 93 -7.33 18.45 -12.77
CA SER A 93 -8.80 18.31 -12.67
C SER A 93 -9.53 19.66 -12.53
N LEU A 94 -9.20 20.47 -11.51
CA LEU A 94 -9.81 21.79 -11.32
C LEU A 94 -9.45 22.79 -12.43
N PRO A 95 -8.18 22.94 -12.85
CA PRO A 95 -7.83 23.82 -13.98
C PRO A 95 -8.61 23.50 -15.25
N LEU A 96 -8.73 22.22 -15.63
CA LEU A 96 -9.46 21.81 -16.84
C LEU A 96 -10.96 22.04 -16.69
N LYS A 97 -11.53 21.73 -15.51
CA LYS A 97 -12.94 21.99 -15.23
C LYS A 97 -13.28 23.48 -15.36
N ASN A 98 -12.45 24.36 -14.80
CA ASN A 98 -12.65 25.82 -14.85
C ASN A 98 -12.63 26.38 -16.28
N LEU A 99 -12.01 25.65 -17.22
CA LEU A 99 -12.01 25.96 -18.64
C LEU A 99 -13.17 25.31 -19.42
N GLY A 100 -14.12 24.68 -18.72
CA GLY A 100 -15.29 24.04 -19.31
C GLY A 100 -15.00 22.69 -19.97
N ILE A 101 -13.85 22.07 -19.69
CA ILE A 101 -13.51 20.76 -20.23
C ILE A 101 -14.32 19.68 -19.51
N ASN A 102 -14.95 18.79 -20.29
CA ASN A 102 -15.72 17.68 -19.76
C ASN A 102 -14.81 16.58 -19.20
N ILE A 103 -14.72 16.49 -17.88
CA ILE A 103 -14.00 15.41 -17.19
C ILE A 103 -14.94 14.21 -17.01
N LEU A 104 -14.54 13.06 -17.54
CA LEU A 104 -15.29 11.80 -17.42
C LEU A 104 -15.00 11.12 -16.08
N GLY A 105 -15.94 10.32 -15.58
CA GLY A 105 -15.79 9.60 -14.31
C GLY A 105 -16.10 10.46 -13.08
N THR A 106 -15.36 10.25 -11.98
CA THR A 106 -15.60 10.94 -10.71
C THR A 106 -15.42 12.46 -10.88
N PRO A 107 -16.39 13.29 -10.44
CA PRO A 107 -16.32 14.74 -10.61
C PRO A 107 -15.09 15.37 -9.96
N PRO A 108 -14.48 16.43 -10.56
CA PRO A 108 -13.35 17.15 -9.96
C PRO A 108 -13.61 17.66 -8.54
N GLU A 109 -14.83 18.05 -8.21
CA GLU A 109 -15.21 18.50 -6.86
C GLU A 109 -15.17 17.37 -5.83
N SER A 110 -15.52 16.16 -6.26
CA SER A 110 -15.41 14.97 -5.40
C SER A 110 -13.96 14.57 -5.19
N ILE A 111 -13.11 14.77 -6.20
CA ILE A 111 -11.66 14.58 -6.09
C ILE A 111 -11.08 15.58 -5.08
N ASP A 112 -11.41 16.86 -5.24
CA ASP A 112 -10.99 17.93 -4.34
C ASP A 112 -11.48 17.72 -2.90
N MET A 113 -12.74 17.29 -2.72
CA MET A 113 -13.31 16.98 -1.40
C MET A 113 -12.57 15.85 -0.67
N ALA A 114 -11.97 14.91 -1.39
CA ALA A 114 -11.22 13.80 -0.81
C ALA A 114 -9.74 14.17 -0.52
N GLU A 115 -9.13 15.01 -1.38
CA GLU A 115 -7.75 15.47 -1.22
C GLU A 115 -7.63 16.62 -0.20
N ASP A 116 -8.64 17.48 -0.09
CA ASP A 116 -8.69 18.54 0.93
C ASP A 116 -9.06 17.97 2.29
N ARG A 117 -8.17 18.18 3.27
CA ARG A 117 -8.28 17.59 4.60
C ARG A 117 -9.46 18.11 5.41
N GLU A 118 -9.83 19.39 5.27
CA GLU A 118 -10.94 19.97 6.00
C GLU A 118 -12.27 19.50 5.42
N LEU A 119 -12.40 19.52 4.10
CA LEU A 119 -13.57 18.99 3.39
C LEU A 119 -13.75 17.50 3.68
N PHE A 120 -12.67 16.72 3.61
CA PHE A 120 -12.68 15.29 3.89
C PHE A 120 -13.09 15.01 5.34
N ARG A 121 -12.51 15.72 6.32
CA ARG A 121 -12.87 15.56 7.74
C ARG A 121 -14.35 15.88 7.99
N ASN A 122 -14.86 16.95 7.40
CA ASN A 122 -16.26 17.33 7.52
C ASN A 122 -17.19 16.27 6.91
N LEU A 123 -16.81 15.72 5.75
CA LEU A 123 -17.52 14.63 5.11
C LEU A 123 -17.56 13.39 6.01
N ILE A 124 -16.41 12.90 6.47
CA ILE A 124 -16.30 11.71 7.32
C ILE A 124 -17.08 11.87 8.63
N SER A 125 -16.98 13.04 9.27
CA SER A 125 -17.74 13.37 10.47
C SER A 125 -19.25 13.33 10.22
N SER A 126 -19.73 13.88 9.09
CA SER A 126 -21.15 13.85 8.73
C SER A 126 -21.69 12.43 8.48
N LEU A 127 -20.82 11.49 8.13
CA LEU A 127 -21.14 10.08 7.94
C LEU A 127 -21.08 9.26 9.23
N GLY A 128 -20.64 9.86 10.35
CA GLY A 128 -20.44 9.15 11.61
C GLY A 128 -19.31 8.12 11.55
N ILE A 129 -18.34 8.30 10.64
CA ILE A 129 -17.20 7.40 10.46
C ILE A 129 -16.03 7.90 11.32
N LYS A 130 -15.32 6.97 11.97
CA LYS A 130 -14.18 7.31 12.83
C LYS A 130 -12.95 7.66 12.00
N GLN A 131 -12.22 8.67 12.45
CA GLN A 131 -10.93 9.09 11.92
C GLN A 131 -9.95 9.27 13.09
N PRO A 132 -8.64 9.02 12.90
CA PRO A 132 -7.67 9.35 13.94
C PRO A 132 -7.72 10.84 14.28
N PRO A 133 -7.56 11.22 15.57
CA PRO A 133 -7.41 12.62 15.93
C PRO A 133 -6.30 13.29 15.12
N SER A 134 -6.56 14.47 14.57
CA SER A 134 -5.63 15.16 13.65
C SER A 134 -5.73 16.68 13.77
N GLY A 135 -4.64 17.39 13.49
CA GLY A 135 -4.59 18.84 13.41
C GLY A 135 -3.62 19.35 12.33
N THR A 136 -3.73 20.64 12.03
CA THR A 136 -2.95 21.35 11.02
C THR A 136 -2.20 22.50 11.68
N ALA A 137 -0.88 22.54 11.52
CA ALA A 137 -0.01 23.57 12.06
C ALA A 137 0.67 24.38 10.94
N ARG A 138 0.81 25.69 11.13
CA ARG A 138 1.61 26.57 10.26
C ARG A 138 2.86 27.10 10.95
N THR A 139 2.93 27.00 12.28
CA THR A 139 4.08 27.42 13.08
C THR A 139 4.60 26.27 13.94
N LYS A 140 5.84 26.42 14.44
CA LYS A 140 6.46 25.44 15.35
C LYS A 140 5.66 25.32 16.64
N GLU A 141 5.19 26.44 17.16
CA GLU A 141 4.41 26.54 18.40
C GLU A 141 3.04 25.86 18.26
N GLU A 142 2.36 26.06 17.12
CA GLU A 142 1.11 25.37 16.81
C GLU A 142 1.31 23.86 16.71
N ALA A 143 2.39 23.42 16.05
CA ALA A 143 2.70 22.00 15.88
C ALA A 143 2.91 21.30 17.23
N LEU A 144 3.69 21.92 18.13
CA LEU A 144 3.92 21.39 19.48
C LEU A 144 2.63 21.27 20.28
N LYS A 145 1.80 22.33 20.26
CA LYS A 145 0.52 22.34 20.96
C LYS A 145 -0.42 21.25 20.45
N ILE A 146 -0.58 21.13 19.13
CA ILE A 146 -1.43 20.11 18.51
C ILE A 146 -0.94 18.70 18.85
N ALA A 147 0.38 18.46 18.79
CA ALA A 147 0.95 17.15 19.13
C ALA A 147 0.74 16.79 20.61
N GLN A 148 0.83 17.76 21.53
CA GLN A 148 0.53 17.55 22.95
C GLN A 148 -0.97 17.26 23.19
N GLU A 149 -1.88 17.95 22.49
CA GLU A 149 -3.32 17.73 22.59
C GLU A 149 -3.75 16.36 22.04
N ILE A 150 -3.17 15.93 20.91
CA ILE A 150 -3.39 14.60 20.32
C ILE A 150 -2.72 13.49 21.15
N GLY A 151 -1.57 13.81 21.74
CA GLY A 151 -0.69 12.92 22.48
C GLY A 151 0.21 12.08 21.57
N TYR A 152 1.47 11.93 21.97
CA TYR A 152 2.45 11.10 21.27
C TYR A 152 2.13 9.58 21.36
N PRO A 153 2.66 8.75 20.44
CA PRO A 153 3.31 9.14 19.18
C PRO A 153 2.33 9.78 18.17
N VAL A 154 2.86 10.66 17.31
CA VAL A 154 2.13 11.31 16.22
C VAL A 154 2.82 11.07 14.89
N LEU A 155 2.04 11.04 13.81
CA LEU A 155 2.52 11.00 12.44
C LEU A 155 2.51 12.41 11.88
N VAL A 156 3.69 12.90 11.50
CA VAL A 156 3.86 14.26 10.97
C VAL A 156 4.11 14.17 9.47
N ARG A 157 3.41 15.00 8.69
CA ARG A 157 3.55 15.04 7.24
C ARG A 157 3.36 16.43 6.66
N PRO A 158 4.11 16.80 5.60
CA PRO A 158 3.84 18.02 4.85
C PRO A 158 2.59 17.86 3.97
N SER A 159 1.86 18.95 3.72
CA SER A 159 0.70 18.92 2.81
C SER A 159 1.10 18.78 1.33
N TYR A 160 0.22 18.14 0.54
CA TYR A 160 0.34 17.95 -0.93
C TYR A 160 1.59 17.18 -1.39
N VAL A 161 1.94 16.11 -0.68
CA VAL A 161 3.00 15.16 -1.08
C VAL A 161 2.42 13.80 -1.46
N LEU A 162 3.14 13.06 -2.30
CA LEU A 162 2.78 11.71 -2.74
C LEU A 162 3.83 10.71 -2.23
N GLY A 163 3.42 9.47 -1.96
CA GLY A 163 4.32 8.40 -1.52
C GLY A 163 4.84 8.59 -0.10
N GLY A 164 4.17 9.41 0.71
CA GLY A 164 4.58 9.72 2.08
C GLY A 164 5.91 10.44 2.22
N ARG A 165 6.31 11.22 1.20
CA ARG A 165 7.59 11.94 1.21
C ARG A 165 7.72 12.85 2.43
N ALA A 166 8.85 12.72 3.15
CA ALA A 166 9.14 13.46 4.37
C ALA A 166 8.13 13.23 5.52
N MET A 167 7.38 12.12 5.49
CA MET A 167 6.58 11.71 6.63
C MET A 167 7.46 11.11 7.73
N ARG A 168 7.12 11.37 8.99
CA ARG A 168 7.86 10.82 10.14
C ARG A 168 6.91 10.49 11.28
N ILE A 169 7.11 9.32 11.88
CA ILE A 169 6.50 8.98 13.17
C ILE A 169 7.39 9.59 14.25
N VAL A 170 6.78 10.41 15.10
CA VAL A 170 7.44 11.18 16.15
C VAL A 170 6.94 10.68 17.49
N TYR A 171 7.85 10.23 18.35
CA TYR A 171 7.52 9.57 19.61
C TYR A 171 7.52 10.50 20.81
N ASP A 172 8.20 11.64 20.72
CA ASP A 172 8.28 12.63 21.78
C ASP A 172 8.50 14.04 21.22
N GLU A 173 8.44 15.03 22.11
CA GLU A 173 8.57 16.44 21.76
C GLU A 173 9.95 16.79 21.19
N GLU A 174 11.02 16.15 21.69
CA GLU A 174 12.38 16.37 21.21
C GLU A 174 12.53 15.94 19.75
N GLU A 175 11.99 14.76 19.40
CA GLU A 175 11.93 14.30 18.01
C GLU A 175 11.09 15.23 17.12
N LEU A 176 9.99 15.81 17.64
CA LEU A 176 9.17 16.77 16.89
C LEU A 176 9.96 18.03 16.57
N LEU A 177 10.65 18.59 17.57
CA LEU A 177 11.47 19.79 17.40
C LEU A 177 12.54 19.58 16.32
N LYS A 178 13.24 18.43 16.37
CA LYS A 178 14.25 18.06 15.36
C LYS A 178 13.64 17.96 13.97
N TYR A 179 12.48 17.28 13.84
CA TYR A 179 11.77 17.20 12.56
C TYR A 179 11.40 18.58 12.01
N LEU A 180 10.88 19.47 12.86
CA LEU A 180 10.47 20.81 12.44
C LEU A 180 11.68 21.66 11.99
N GLU A 181 12.82 21.55 12.64
CA GLU A 181 14.05 22.23 12.23
C GLU A 181 14.57 21.75 10.87
N GLU A 182 14.47 20.45 10.60
CA GLU A 182 14.80 19.87 9.30
C GLU A 182 13.78 20.27 8.21
N ALA A 183 12.49 20.17 8.51
CA ALA A 183 11.40 20.37 7.55
C ALA A 183 11.18 21.84 7.16
N VAL A 184 11.41 22.79 8.08
CA VAL A 184 11.28 24.24 7.83
C VAL A 184 12.28 24.72 6.77
N SER A 185 13.40 24.03 6.56
CA SER A 185 14.33 24.34 5.47
C SER A 185 13.77 24.07 4.07
N VAL A 186 12.68 23.29 3.95
CA VAL A 186 12.15 22.78 2.67
C VAL A 186 10.81 23.42 2.26
N SER A 187 10.03 24.01 3.18
CA SER A 187 8.68 24.51 2.86
C SER A 187 8.18 25.58 3.83
N TYR A 188 8.41 26.86 3.53
CA TYR A 188 7.81 27.98 4.28
C TYR A 188 6.33 28.27 3.95
N GLU A 189 5.79 27.72 2.85
CA GLU A 189 4.45 28.09 2.36
C GLU A 189 3.36 27.05 2.64
N ARG A 190 3.70 25.86 3.14
CA ARG A 190 2.72 24.76 3.30
C ARG A 190 2.54 24.36 4.77
N PRO A 191 1.29 24.13 5.20
CA PRO A 191 1.02 23.64 6.55
C PRO A 191 1.56 22.22 6.75
N ILE A 192 1.82 21.89 8.01
CA ILE A 192 2.22 20.57 8.50
C ILE A 192 0.99 19.92 9.12
N LEU A 193 0.73 18.68 8.74
CA LEU A 193 -0.35 17.86 9.29
C LEU A 193 0.22 16.95 10.38
N ILE A 194 -0.52 16.85 11.48
CA ILE A 194 -0.19 16.04 12.64
C ILE A 194 -1.38 15.12 12.90
N ASP A 195 -1.20 13.83 12.65
CA ASP A 195 -2.21 12.80 12.84
C ASP A 195 -1.82 11.92 14.04
N LYS A 196 -2.79 11.40 14.81
CA LYS A 196 -2.51 10.40 15.84
C LYS A 196 -1.93 9.16 15.19
N TYR A 197 -0.76 8.73 15.65
CA TYR A 197 -0.20 7.46 15.19
C TYR A 197 -0.93 6.29 15.90
N LEU A 198 -1.69 5.51 15.13
CA LEU A 198 -2.38 4.32 15.61
C LEU A 198 -1.41 3.15 15.71
N SER A 199 -0.55 3.16 16.73
CA SER A 199 0.41 2.07 16.97
C SER A 199 -0.30 0.71 17.11
N ASP A 200 0.33 -0.32 16.55
CA ASP A 200 -0.16 -1.72 16.58
C ASP A 200 -1.50 -1.94 15.89
N SER A 201 -1.85 -1.09 14.93
CA SER A 201 -3.05 -1.27 14.10
C SER A 201 -2.74 -2.01 12.81
N VAL A 202 -3.75 -2.71 12.31
CA VAL A 202 -3.72 -3.38 11.00
C VAL A 202 -4.11 -2.36 9.94
N GLU A 203 -3.24 -2.11 8.97
CA GLU A 203 -3.59 -1.27 7.82
C GLU A 203 -4.33 -2.11 6.77
N VAL A 204 -5.34 -1.49 6.14
CA VAL A 204 -6.22 -2.14 5.18
C VAL A 204 -6.43 -1.21 3.98
N ASP A 205 -6.21 -1.74 2.78
CA ASP A 205 -6.60 -1.09 1.53
C ASP A 205 -7.90 -1.68 1.00
N VAL A 206 -8.75 -0.84 0.43
CA VAL A 206 -9.97 -1.26 -0.26
C VAL A 206 -10.03 -0.59 -1.62
N ASP A 207 -10.00 -1.39 -2.68
CA ASP A 207 -10.38 -0.91 -4.01
C ASP A 207 -11.87 -1.17 -4.23
N ALA A 208 -12.59 -0.13 -4.59
CA ALA A 208 -14.01 -0.18 -4.89
C ALA A 208 -14.31 0.53 -6.23
N ILE A 209 -15.48 0.22 -6.78
CA ILE A 209 -15.98 0.81 -8.02
C ILE A 209 -17.42 1.25 -7.86
N GLY A 210 -17.77 2.42 -8.38
CA GLY A 210 -19.14 2.94 -8.34
C GLY A 210 -19.55 3.57 -9.66
N ASP A 211 -20.84 3.60 -9.97
CA ASP A 211 -21.39 4.28 -11.16
C ASP A 211 -22.23 5.52 -10.82
N GLY A 212 -22.27 5.90 -9.54
CA GLY A 212 -23.10 6.98 -9.00
C GLY A 212 -24.44 6.50 -8.42
N GLU A 213 -24.85 5.27 -8.70
CA GLU A 213 -26.07 4.64 -8.18
C GLU A 213 -25.70 3.43 -7.31
N ASP A 214 -24.91 2.50 -7.86
CA ASP A 214 -24.43 1.30 -7.20
C ASP A 214 -22.92 1.39 -6.90
N TYR A 215 -22.49 0.69 -5.84
CA TYR A 215 -21.11 0.66 -5.36
C TYR A 215 -20.73 -0.76 -4.96
N LEU A 216 -19.69 -1.29 -5.61
CA LEU A 216 -19.18 -2.65 -5.41
C LEU A 216 -17.76 -2.62 -4.85
N ILE A 217 -17.48 -3.53 -3.92
CA ILE A 217 -16.14 -3.72 -3.36
C ILE A 217 -15.35 -4.66 -4.25
N GLY A 218 -14.29 -4.14 -4.87
CA GLY A 218 -13.30 -4.93 -5.60
C GLY A 218 -12.66 -5.95 -4.68
N ALA A 219 -11.90 -5.51 -3.69
CA ALA A 219 -11.41 -6.37 -2.61
C ALA A 219 -11.01 -5.56 -1.37
N VAL A 220 -11.10 -6.19 -0.21
CA VAL A 220 -10.46 -5.74 1.04
C VAL A 220 -9.11 -6.44 1.17
N MET A 221 -8.04 -5.66 1.33
CA MET A 221 -6.65 -6.11 1.40
C MET A 221 -6.09 -5.83 2.79
N GLU A 222 -5.66 -6.85 3.52
CA GLU A 222 -4.98 -6.68 4.81
C GLU A 222 -3.47 -6.56 4.60
N HIS A 223 -2.84 -5.53 5.15
CA HIS A 223 -1.37 -5.44 5.14
C HIS A 223 -0.75 -6.40 6.16
N ILE A 224 0.42 -6.94 5.80
CA ILE A 224 1.22 -7.75 6.72
C ILE A 224 1.85 -6.81 7.75
N GLU A 225 2.55 -5.77 7.31
CA GLU A 225 3.12 -4.74 8.18
C GLU A 225 2.03 -3.93 8.91
N GLU A 226 2.37 -3.39 10.08
CA GLU A 226 1.47 -2.50 10.83
C GLU A 226 1.34 -1.11 10.16
N ALA A 227 0.23 -0.41 10.47
CA ALA A 227 0.05 0.96 10.02
C ALA A 227 1.21 1.84 10.51
N GLY A 228 1.80 2.60 9.59
CA GLY A 228 3.05 3.33 9.81
C GLY A 228 4.19 2.88 8.89
N VAL A 229 4.08 1.68 8.33
CA VAL A 229 4.75 1.33 7.08
C VAL A 229 3.85 1.76 5.94
N HIS A 230 4.38 2.48 4.96
CA HIS A 230 3.60 2.95 3.82
C HIS A 230 2.99 1.78 3.05
N SER A 231 1.70 1.83 2.72
CA SER A 231 0.96 0.81 1.95
C SER A 231 1.68 0.25 0.71
N GLY A 232 2.30 1.14 -0.07
CA GLY A 232 3.16 0.80 -1.20
C GLY A 232 4.39 -0.07 -0.88
N ASP A 233 4.92 -0.04 0.34
CA ASP A 233 6.03 -0.87 0.82
C ASP A 233 5.58 -2.08 1.66
N SER A 234 4.30 -2.12 2.04
CA SER A 234 3.73 -3.26 2.77
C SER A 234 3.40 -4.41 1.83
N ALA A 235 3.68 -5.62 2.29
CA ALA A 235 3.05 -6.80 1.73
C ALA A 235 1.56 -6.80 2.10
N ALA A 236 0.71 -7.40 1.26
CA ALA A 236 -0.73 -7.40 1.49
C ALA A 236 -1.40 -8.70 1.04
N SER A 237 -2.49 -9.09 1.71
CA SER A 237 -3.24 -10.31 1.46
C SER A 237 -4.68 -10.03 1.05
N ILE A 238 -5.14 -10.75 0.02
CA ILE A 238 -6.55 -10.92 -0.32
C ILE A 238 -6.85 -12.43 -0.27
N PRO A 239 -7.82 -12.88 0.55
CA PRO A 239 -8.54 -12.08 1.53
C PRO A 239 -7.66 -11.69 2.74
N PRO A 240 -8.17 -10.84 3.65
CA PRO A 240 -7.57 -10.65 4.98
C PRO A 240 -7.32 -12.01 5.67
N TYR A 241 -6.19 -12.11 6.35
CA TYR A 241 -5.69 -13.37 6.93
C TYR A 241 -5.79 -13.40 8.46
N THR A 242 -5.93 -12.24 9.12
CA THR A 242 -6.14 -12.14 10.57
C THR A 242 -7.42 -11.41 10.97
N LEU A 243 -7.94 -10.52 10.11
CA LEU A 243 -9.14 -9.75 10.43
C LEU A 243 -10.39 -10.64 10.48
N SER A 244 -11.26 -10.38 11.46
CA SER A 244 -12.54 -11.06 11.58
C SER A 244 -13.49 -10.65 10.45
N LYS A 245 -14.42 -11.54 10.11
CA LYS A 245 -15.44 -11.28 9.08
C LYS A 245 -16.26 -10.02 9.39
N ASP A 246 -16.61 -9.80 10.65
CA ASP A 246 -17.42 -8.65 11.08
C ASP A 246 -16.69 -7.32 10.83
N VAL A 247 -15.37 -7.27 11.12
CA VAL A 247 -14.55 -6.10 10.82
C VAL A 247 -14.48 -5.85 9.31
N VAL A 248 -14.29 -6.90 8.51
CA VAL A 248 -14.23 -6.79 7.05
C VAL A 248 -15.56 -6.29 6.47
N GLU A 249 -16.71 -6.77 6.97
CA GLU A 249 -18.01 -6.27 6.52
C GLU A 249 -18.26 -4.82 6.97
N GLU A 250 -17.78 -4.39 8.14
CA GLU A 250 -17.83 -2.99 8.55
C GLU A 250 -16.98 -2.09 7.65
N ILE A 251 -15.78 -2.53 7.27
CA ILE A 251 -14.92 -1.84 6.30
C ILE A 251 -15.63 -1.70 4.94
N LYS A 252 -16.28 -2.77 4.45
CA LYS A 252 -17.06 -2.73 3.20
C LYS A 252 -18.22 -1.75 3.30
N ARG A 253 -18.95 -1.75 4.42
CA ARG A 253 -20.06 -0.84 4.67
C ARG A 253 -19.61 0.62 4.63
N GLN A 254 -18.56 0.95 5.39
CA GLN A 254 -17.99 2.31 5.40
C GLN A 254 -17.48 2.71 4.02
N SER A 255 -16.83 1.79 3.29
CA SER A 255 -16.33 2.05 1.94
C SER A 255 -17.43 2.42 0.95
N LYS A 256 -18.56 1.69 0.96
CA LYS A 256 -19.73 2.01 0.12
C LYS A 256 -20.35 3.36 0.50
N LEU A 257 -20.43 3.68 1.80
CA LEU A 257 -20.97 4.95 2.27
C LEU A 257 -20.12 6.14 1.81
N ILE A 258 -18.80 6.03 1.97
CA ILE A 258 -17.85 7.07 1.53
C ILE A 258 -17.91 7.24 0.01
N ALA A 259 -17.85 6.14 -0.75
CA ALA A 259 -17.91 6.19 -2.21
C ALA A 259 -19.22 6.83 -2.71
N LYS A 260 -20.34 6.54 -2.03
CA LYS A 260 -21.63 7.17 -2.29
C LYS A 260 -21.62 8.66 -2.00
N ALA A 261 -21.09 9.06 -0.86
CA ALA A 261 -21.07 10.47 -0.47
C ALA A 261 -20.16 11.31 -1.39
N LEU A 262 -19.05 10.73 -1.86
CA LEU A 262 -18.19 11.29 -2.89
C LEU A 262 -18.75 11.16 -4.31
N LYS A 263 -19.92 10.53 -4.52
CA LYS A 263 -20.52 10.32 -5.85
C LYS A 263 -19.53 9.70 -6.85
N VAL A 264 -18.76 8.72 -6.39
CA VAL A 264 -17.72 8.07 -7.19
C VAL A 264 -18.33 7.49 -8.47
N LYS A 265 -17.65 7.74 -9.59
CA LYS A 265 -17.95 7.20 -10.92
C LYS A 265 -16.67 6.64 -11.54
N GLY A 266 -16.47 5.35 -11.36
CA GLY A 266 -15.24 4.65 -11.63
C GLY A 266 -14.59 4.13 -10.35
N LEU A 267 -13.26 4.05 -10.36
CA LEU A 267 -12.46 3.54 -9.25
C LEU A 267 -12.33 4.52 -8.09
N VAL A 268 -12.27 3.97 -6.88
CA VAL A 268 -11.85 4.65 -5.65
C VAL A 268 -11.05 3.67 -4.79
N ASN A 269 -9.98 4.16 -4.18
CA ASN A 269 -9.24 3.45 -3.16
C ASN A 269 -9.48 4.10 -1.79
N LEU A 270 -9.62 3.29 -0.76
CA LEU A 270 -9.79 3.73 0.62
C LEU A 270 -8.80 2.99 1.50
N GLN A 271 -8.18 3.73 2.43
CA GLN A 271 -7.28 3.16 3.42
C GLN A 271 -7.88 3.28 4.81
N PHE A 272 -7.77 2.21 5.57
CA PHE A 272 -8.24 2.11 6.95
C PHE A 272 -7.15 1.59 7.87
N ALA A 273 -7.25 1.93 9.14
CA ALA A 273 -6.54 1.27 10.22
C ALA A 273 -7.56 0.57 11.13
N VAL A 274 -7.27 -0.67 11.51
CA VAL A 274 -8.07 -1.44 12.46
C VAL A 274 -7.29 -1.58 13.76
N LYS A 275 -7.85 -1.08 14.86
CA LYS A 275 -7.27 -1.19 16.19
C LYS A 275 -8.32 -1.62 17.19
N ASP A 276 -8.04 -2.71 17.91
CA ASP A 276 -8.93 -3.26 18.94
C ASP A 276 -10.37 -3.51 18.44
N GLY A 277 -10.50 -3.93 17.18
CA GLY A 277 -11.79 -4.14 16.50
C GLY A 277 -12.46 -2.87 15.95
N GLU A 278 -11.91 -1.70 16.22
CA GLU A 278 -12.42 -0.43 15.70
C GLU A 278 -11.78 -0.04 14.37
N VAL A 279 -12.61 0.43 13.44
CA VAL A 279 -12.19 0.82 12.07
C VAL A 279 -12.07 2.34 11.99
N TYR A 280 -10.89 2.81 11.57
CA TYR A 280 -10.57 4.22 11.38
C TYR A 280 -10.23 4.49 9.91
N VAL A 281 -10.87 5.47 9.27
CA VAL A 281 -10.50 5.87 7.90
C VAL A 281 -9.25 6.75 7.93
N LEU A 282 -8.26 6.42 7.10
CA LEU A 282 -7.01 7.16 6.98
C LEU A 282 -7.08 8.16 5.82
N GLU A 283 -7.34 7.66 4.61
CA GLU A 283 -7.41 8.43 3.38
C GLU A 283 -8.33 7.79 2.34
N VAL A 284 -8.76 8.59 1.37
CA VAL A 284 -9.61 8.16 0.26
C VAL A 284 -9.10 8.81 -1.01
N ASN A 285 -8.85 7.97 -2.02
CA ASN A 285 -8.29 8.34 -3.30
C ASN A 285 -9.33 8.03 -4.39
N PRO A 286 -10.17 9.00 -4.82
CA PRO A 286 -11.23 8.80 -5.83
C PRO A 286 -10.68 8.70 -7.26
N ARG A 287 -9.72 7.78 -7.44
CA ARG A 287 -8.98 7.49 -8.66
C ARG A 287 -8.53 6.03 -8.66
N ALA A 288 -7.90 5.60 -9.75
CA ALA A 288 -7.16 4.34 -9.72
C ALA A 288 -6.01 4.42 -8.69
N SER A 289 -5.81 3.32 -7.99
CA SER A 289 -4.68 3.09 -7.08
C SER A 289 -3.67 2.16 -7.73
N ARG A 290 -2.52 2.00 -7.06
CA ARG A 290 -1.50 1.04 -7.49
C ARG A 290 -1.93 -0.42 -7.29
N THR A 291 -2.89 -0.67 -6.40
CA THR A 291 -3.38 -2.03 -6.10
C THR A 291 -4.40 -2.53 -7.12
N VAL A 292 -4.98 -1.67 -7.96
CA VAL A 292 -5.97 -2.05 -8.98
C VAL A 292 -5.53 -3.21 -9.88
N PRO A 293 -4.30 -3.25 -10.43
CA PRO A 293 -3.80 -4.42 -11.15
C PRO A 293 -3.85 -5.69 -10.28
N PHE A 294 -3.26 -5.68 -9.08
CA PHE A 294 -3.23 -6.82 -8.16
C PHE A 294 -4.65 -7.32 -7.79
N VAL A 295 -5.55 -6.41 -7.45
CA VAL A 295 -6.96 -6.73 -7.18
C VAL A 295 -7.63 -7.34 -8.39
N SER A 296 -7.46 -6.75 -9.58
CA SER A 296 -8.08 -7.24 -10.82
C SER A 296 -7.65 -8.68 -11.13
N LYS A 297 -6.37 -9.03 -10.94
CA LYS A 297 -5.87 -10.40 -11.16
C LYS A 297 -6.38 -11.36 -10.09
N THR A 298 -6.58 -10.90 -8.87
CA THR A 298 -7.11 -11.72 -7.78
C THR A 298 -8.58 -12.09 -7.99
N ILE A 299 -9.40 -11.10 -8.33
CA ILE A 299 -10.86 -11.29 -8.41
C ILE A 299 -11.31 -11.77 -9.79
N GLY A 300 -10.46 -11.68 -10.82
CA GLY A 300 -10.76 -12.07 -12.20
C GLY A 300 -11.56 -11.02 -12.99
N TYR A 301 -11.64 -9.78 -12.52
CA TYR A 301 -12.37 -8.69 -13.18
C TYR A 301 -11.46 -7.50 -13.50
N PRO A 302 -11.45 -6.98 -14.74
CA PRO A 302 -10.58 -5.87 -15.13
C PRO A 302 -11.18 -4.53 -14.65
N LEU A 303 -10.96 -4.17 -13.38
CA LEU A 303 -11.62 -3.01 -12.76
C LEU A 303 -11.35 -1.68 -13.49
N ALA A 304 -10.14 -1.48 -14.05
CA ALA A 304 -9.83 -0.30 -14.85
C ALA A 304 -10.69 -0.20 -16.14
N LYS A 305 -10.95 -1.34 -16.79
CA LYS A 305 -11.83 -1.42 -17.97
C LYS A 305 -13.27 -1.08 -17.59
N LEU A 306 -13.77 -1.66 -16.49
CA LEU A 306 -15.10 -1.36 -15.96
C LEU A 306 -15.23 0.13 -15.63
N SER A 307 -14.22 0.72 -14.99
CA SER A 307 -14.19 2.14 -14.62
C SER A 307 -14.26 3.06 -15.84
N ALA A 308 -13.57 2.71 -16.94
CA ALA A 308 -13.63 3.49 -18.17
C ALA A 308 -15.03 3.43 -18.83
N LEU A 309 -15.67 2.25 -18.81
CA LEU A 309 -17.04 2.07 -19.31
C LEU A 309 -18.06 2.84 -18.46
N ILE A 310 -17.90 2.88 -17.14
CA ILE A 310 -18.73 3.70 -16.25
C ILE A 310 -18.55 5.18 -16.54
N GLY A 311 -17.31 5.64 -16.76
CA GLY A 311 -17.03 7.03 -17.05
C GLY A 311 -17.70 7.55 -18.33
N ILE A 312 -18.06 6.67 -19.27
CA ILE A 312 -18.85 7.00 -20.48
C ILE A 312 -20.36 6.73 -20.33
N GLY A 313 -20.83 6.38 -19.12
CA GLY A 313 -22.24 6.28 -18.75
C GLY A 313 -22.82 4.86 -18.70
N LYS A 314 -22.00 3.80 -18.73
CA LYS A 314 -22.49 2.43 -18.48
C LYS A 314 -22.77 2.21 -16.99
N ARG A 315 -23.76 1.39 -16.67
CA ARG A 315 -24.11 1.04 -15.29
C ARG A 315 -23.46 -0.27 -14.88
N LEU A 316 -23.08 -0.40 -13.60
CA LEU A 316 -22.49 -1.62 -13.05
C LEU A 316 -23.42 -2.82 -13.22
N ARG A 317 -24.73 -2.63 -13.05
CA ARG A 317 -25.73 -3.70 -13.24
C ARG A 317 -25.74 -4.29 -14.65
N ASP A 318 -25.39 -3.49 -15.66
CA ASP A 318 -25.32 -3.95 -17.04
C ASP A 318 -23.94 -4.57 -17.35
N LEU A 319 -22.88 -4.09 -16.69
CA LEU A 319 -21.52 -4.54 -16.93
C LEU A 319 -21.18 -5.86 -16.23
N VAL A 320 -21.73 -6.09 -15.04
CA VAL A 320 -21.45 -7.28 -14.20
C VAL A 320 -22.74 -7.82 -13.53
N PRO A 321 -23.80 -8.14 -14.29
CA PRO A 321 -25.07 -8.60 -13.74
C PRO A 321 -24.93 -9.81 -12.82
N GLU A 322 -24.00 -10.72 -13.12
CA GLU A 322 -23.71 -11.92 -12.33
C GLU A 322 -23.17 -11.61 -10.93
N VAL A 323 -22.48 -10.46 -10.76
CA VAL A 323 -22.02 -9.99 -9.45
C VAL A 323 -23.21 -9.56 -8.59
N PHE A 324 -24.17 -8.84 -9.17
CA PHE A 324 -25.40 -8.44 -8.46
C PHE A 324 -26.27 -9.64 -8.12
N GLU A 325 -26.40 -10.61 -9.03
CA GLU A 325 -27.11 -11.85 -8.75
C GLU A 325 -26.48 -12.57 -7.55
N ARG A 326 -25.15 -12.76 -7.56
CA ARG A 326 -24.41 -13.38 -6.47
C ARG A 326 -24.62 -12.67 -5.13
N LEU A 327 -24.59 -11.34 -5.12
CA LEU A 327 -24.84 -10.53 -3.94
C LEU A 327 -26.25 -10.72 -3.40
N SER A 328 -27.27 -10.71 -4.28
CA SER A 328 -28.67 -10.89 -3.86
C SER A 328 -28.95 -12.27 -3.26
N GLN A 329 -28.16 -13.29 -3.64
CA GLN A 329 -28.22 -14.63 -3.07
C GLN A 329 -27.38 -14.80 -1.78
N GLY A 330 -26.65 -13.76 -1.35
CA GLY A 330 -25.74 -13.87 -0.19
C GLY A 330 -24.54 -14.78 -0.42
N LYS A 331 -24.14 -15.00 -1.68
CA LYS A 331 -23.06 -15.93 -2.09
C LYS A 331 -21.76 -15.21 -2.48
N ALA A 332 -21.62 -13.94 -2.12
CA ALA A 332 -20.39 -13.20 -2.34
C ALA A 332 -19.35 -13.53 -1.26
N HIS A 333 -18.07 -13.49 -1.64
CA HIS A 333 -16.97 -13.66 -0.71
C HIS A 333 -16.95 -12.53 0.32
N PHE A 334 -16.57 -12.83 1.56
CA PHE A 334 -16.61 -11.81 2.62
C PHE A 334 -15.69 -10.62 2.30
N ALA A 335 -14.53 -10.88 1.68
CA ALA A 335 -13.56 -9.85 1.30
C ALA A 335 -13.82 -9.16 -0.06
N SER A 336 -14.76 -9.60 -0.88
CA SER A 336 -14.97 -9.06 -2.24
C SER A 336 -16.38 -9.35 -2.75
N ASP A 337 -17.02 -8.35 -3.36
CA ASP A 337 -18.32 -8.53 -3.98
C ASP A 337 -18.21 -9.37 -5.28
N PHE A 338 -17.04 -9.38 -5.93
CA PHE A 338 -16.79 -10.03 -7.23
C PHE A 338 -16.45 -11.52 -7.12
N MET A 339 -15.95 -11.97 -5.97
CA MET A 339 -15.57 -13.37 -5.77
C MET A 339 -16.73 -14.21 -5.19
N PRO A 340 -16.84 -15.50 -5.51
CA PRO A 340 -17.81 -16.39 -4.90
C PRO A 340 -17.40 -16.79 -3.47
N ALA A 341 -18.39 -17.05 -2.61
CA ALA A 341 -18.19 -17.32 -1.18
C ALA A 341 -17.36 -18.57 -0.87
N ASP A 342 -17.33 -19.53 -1.78
CA ASP A 342 -16.56 -20.77 -1.72
C ASP A 342 -15.16 -20.65 -2.37
N LYS A 343 -14.77 -19.45 -2.85
CA LYS A 343 -13.42 -19.24 -3.36
C LYS A 343 -12.42 -19.28 -2.20
N HIS A 344 -11.68 -20.38 -2.11
CA HIS A 344 -10.66 -20.62 -1.09
C HIS A 344 -9.25 -20.42 -1.68
N ILE A 345 -8.88 -19.15 -1.91
CA ILE A 345 -7.54 -18.81 -2.40
C ILE A 345 -7.05 -17.53 -1.73
N TYR A 346 -5.75 -17.51 -1.45
CA TYR A 346 -5.00 -16.35 -1.00
C TYR A 346 -4.12 -15.84 -2.14
N SER A 347 -4.28 -14.56 -2.44
CA SER A 347 -3.39 -13.76 -3.26
C SER A 347 -2.63 -12.82 -2.35
N VAL A 348 -1.31 -12.94 -2.34
CA VAL A 348 -0.42 -12.12 -1.53
C VAL A 348 0.46 -11.28 -2.44
N LYS A 349 0.42 -9.96 -2.25
CA LYS A 349 1.34 -9.00 -2.84
C LYS A 349 2.57 -8.89 -1.94
N GLU A 350 3.75 -8.95 -2.53
CA GLU A 350 5.01 -8.57 -1.88
C GLU A 350 5.74 -7.55 -2.75
N VAL A 351 6.62 -6.74 -2.15
CA VAL A 351 7.27 -5.62 -2.82
C VAL A 351 8.76 -5.88 -3.08
N VAL A 352 9.31 -5.18 -4.07
CA VAL A 352 10.73 -5.26 -4.43
C VAL A 352 11.41 -3.92 -4.15
N PHE A 353 12.44 -3.98 -3.31
CA PHE A 353 13.19 -2.81 -2.88
C PHE A 353 14.52 -2.64 -3.62
N PRO A 354 14.95 -1.38 -3.85
CA PRO A 354 16.22 -1.08 -4.52
C PRO A 354 17.41 -1.04 -3.55
N TRP A 355 17.36 -1.68 -2.37
CA TRP A 355 18.38 -1.57 -1.33
C TRP A 355 19.81 -1.89 -1.81
N ASN A 356 19.94 -2.86 -2.71
CA ASN A 356 21.22 -3.24 -3.30
C ASN A 356 21.83 -2.16 -4.22
N ARG A 357 21.03 -1.20 -4.71
CA ARG A 357 21.49 -0.05 -5.51
C ARG A 357 22.03 1.07 -4.63
N PHE A 358 21.58 1.15 -3.38
CA PHE A 358 21.93 2.22 -2.43
C PHE A 358 22.51 1.61 -1.14
N PRO A 359 23.72 1.02 -1.19
CA PRO A 359 24.25 0.22 -0.10
C PRO A 359 24.49 1.00 1.20
N GLU A 360 24.60 2.34 1.15
CA GLU A 360 24.78 3.21 2.31
C GLU A 360 23.47 3.63 2.99
N GLU A 361 22.33 3.40 2.34
CA GLU A 361 21.03 3.68 2.91
C GLU A 361 20.64 2.64 3.96
N ASP A 362 19.83 3.05 4.93
CA ASP A 362 19.27 2.15 5.92
C ASP A 362 18.06 1.41 5.32
N PRO A 363 18.11 0.07 5.16
CA PRO A 363 17.03 -0.65 4.49
C PRO A 363 15.94 -1.01 5.50
N VAL A 364 15.33 0.04 6.05
CA VAL A 364 14.24 0.04 7.03
C VAL A 364 12.96 0.61 6.42
N LEU A 365 11.84 -0.03 6.77
CA LEU A 365 10.50 0.42 6.40
C LEU A 365 10.06 1.60 7.25
N GLY A 366 9.14 2.40 6.71
CA GLY A 366 8.58 3.56 7.40
C GLY A 366 7.44 4.17 6.60
N PRO A 367 7.01 5.38 6.96
CA PRO A 367 5.83 6.03 6.37
C PRO A 367 6.09 6.62 4.97
N GLU A 368 7.33 6.60 4.48
CA GLU A 368 7.68 6.98 3.11
C GLU A 368 7.93 5.73 2.27
N MET A 369 7.27 5.65 1.11
CA MET A 369 7.43 4.55 0.16
C MET A 369 8.81 4.58 -0.50
N LYS A 370 9.44 3.41 -0.61
CA LYS A 370 10.80 3.24 -1.19
C LYS A 370 10.87 2.08 -2.20
N SER A 371 9.87 1.21 -2.24
CA SER A 371 9.81 0.10 -3.19
C SER A 371 9.61 0.57 -4.64
N THR A 372 10.06 -0.26 -5.58
CA THR A 372 10.08 0.07 -7.02
C THR A 372 9.18 -0.83 -7.86
N GLY A 373 8.79 -1.98 -7.32
CA GLY A 373 7.91 -2.95 -7.99
C GLY A 373 7.30 -3.91 -6.99
N GLU A 374 6.51 -4.84 -7.51
CA GLU A 374 5.75 -5.80 -6.72
C GLU A 374 5.64 -7.15 -7.44
N VAL A 375 5.36 -8.18 -6.67
CA VAL A 375 5.13 -9.55 -7.12
C VAL A 375 3.89 -10.11 -6.43
N MET A 376 3.34 -11.19 -7.01
CA MET A 376 2.12 -11.82 -6.53
C MET A 376 2.35 -13.32 -6.30
N GLY A 377 2.07 -13.80 -5.09
CA GLY A 377 1.99 -15.21 -4.76
C GLY A 377 0.55 -15.65 -4.58
N ILE A 378 0.15 -16.75 -5.22
CA ILE A 378 -1.23 -17.28 -5.12
C ILE A 378 -1.20 -18.71 -4.61
N ALA A 379 -1.96 -19.04 -3.56
CA ALA A 379 -2.12 -20.41 -3.07
C ALA A 379 -3.43 -20.59 -2.27
N GLU A 380 -3.81 -21.84 -2.00
CA GLU A 380 -5.00 -22.17 -1.19
C GLU A 380 -4.81 -21.87 0.31
N ASP A 381 -3.58 -21.57 0.73
CA ASP A 381 -3.18 -21.24 2.10
C ASP A 381 -2.36 -19.93 2.11
N PHE A 382 -2.58 -19.09 3.13
CA PHE A 382 -1.89 -17.81 3.28
C PHE A 382 -0.36 -17.98 3.36
N GLY A 383 0.12 -18.92 4.16
CA GLY A 383 1.55 -19.16 4.33
C GLY A 383 2.21 -19.58 3.03
N LEU A 384 1.59 -20.46 2.25
CA LEU A 384 2.08 -20.85 0.92
C LEU A 384 2.05 -19.68 -0.08
N ALA A 385 1.00 -18.84 -0.05
CA ALA A 385 0.90 -17.66 -0.90
C ALA A 385 2.00 -16.64 -0.55
N TYR A 386 2.23 -16.38 0.74
CA TYR A 386 3.31 -15.51 1.23
C TYR A 386 4.69 -16.08 0.92
N TYR A 387 4.91 -17.39 1.05
CA TYR A 387 6.17 -18.04 0.65
C TYR A 387 6.46 -17.82 -0.84
N LYS A 388 5.45 -17.97 -1.71
CA LYS A 388 5.59 -17.70 -3.15
C LYS A 388 5.91 -16.23 -3.42
N ALA A 389 5.22 -15.31 -2.75
CA ALA A 389 5.44 -13.88 -2.92
C ALA A 389 6.87 -13.49 -2.51
N GLN A 390 7.34 -13.96 -1.35
CA GLN A 390 8.72 -13.79 -0.89
C GLN A 390 9.74 -14.35 -1.88
N LEU A 391 9.52 -15.59 -2.35
CA LEU A 391 10.39 -16.23 -3.33
C LEU A 391 10.47 -15.43 -4.64
N ALA A 392 9.33 -14.93 -5.13
CA ALA A 392 9.25 -14.11 -6.33
C ALA A 392 9.91 -12.73 -6.16
N ALA A 393 9.88 -12.16 -4.95
CA ALA A 393 10.58 -10.92 -4.61
C ALA A 393 12.10 -11.11 -4.48
N GLY A 394 12.61 -12.34 -4.65
CA GLY A 394 14.03 -12.68 -4.55
C GLY A 394 14.47 -13.09 -3.13
N SER A 395 13.54 -13.25 -2.19
CA SER A 395 13.78 -13.66 -0.81
C SER A 395 13.40 -15.13 -0.61
N ARG A 396 14.38 -16.02 -0.57
CA ARG A 396 14.16 -17.44 -0.26
C ARG A 396 14.20 -17.65 1.25
N LEU A 397 13.05 -17.85 1.87
CA LEU A 397 12.98 -18.13 3.30
C LEU A 397 13.65 -19.47 3.64
N PRO A 398 14.47 -19.53 4.70
CA PRO A 398 15.16 -20.75 5.10
C PRO A 398 14.20 -21.77 5.69
N LEU A 399 14.59 -23.04 5.66
CA LEU A 399 13.78 -24.16 6.17
C LEU A 399 14.32 -24.76 7.48
N LYS A 400 15.55 -24.39 7.83
CA LYS A 400 16.29 -24.77 9.03
C LYS A 400 17.44 -23.78 9.21
N GLY A 401 18.11 -23.81 10.36
CA GLY A 401 19.30 -23.01 10.61
C GLY A 401 19.09 -22.05 11.77
N ARG A 402 19.66 -20.84 11.68
CA ARG A 402 19.70 -19.88 12.78
C ARG A 402 18.90 -18.62 12.47
N VAL A 403 18.00 -18.26 13.37
CA VAL A 403 17.22 -17.02 13.30
C VAL A 403 17.79 -16.02 14.29
N PHE A 404 18.15 -14.84 13.82
CA PHE A 404 18.54 -13.72 14.67
C PHE A 404 17.34 -12.81 14.95
N ILE A 405 17.07 -12.51 16.22
CA ILE A 405 15.95 -11.68 16.66
C ILE A 405 16.47 -10.56 17.58
N SER A 406 16.24 -9.31 17.17
CA SER A 406 16.55 -8.12 17.98
C SER A 406 15.47 -7.07 17.77
N VAL A 407 14.64 -6.87 18.79
CA VAL A 407 13.45 -6.02 18.70
C VAL A 407 13.49 -4.89 19.72
N ALA A 408 12.78 -3.81 19.41
CA ALA A 408 12.55 -2.69 20.33
C ALA A 408 11.80 -3.14 21.59
N ASP A 409 11.94 -2.39 22.69
CA ASP A 409 11.36 -2.77 23.97
C ASP A 409 9.83 -2.93 23.91
N ARG A 410 9.15 -2.07 23.15
CA ARG A 410 7.70 -2.12 22.91
C ARG A 410 7.22 -3.41 22.23
N ASP A 411 8.11 -4.09 21.52
CA ASP A 411 7.80 -5.27 20.71
C ASP A 411 8.10 -6.58 21.44
N LYS A 412 8.90 -6.52 22.54
CA LYS A 412 9.29 -7.70 23.31
C LYS A 412 8.09 -8.57 23.74
N PRO A 413 6.99 -8.03 24.30
CA PRO A 413 5.86 -8.87 24.69
C PRO A 413 5.23 -9.64 23.53
N LYS A 414 5.36 -9.14 22.29
CA LYS A 414 4.70 -9.68 21.10
C LYS A 414 5.46 -10.83 20.45
N ILE A 415 6.75 -11.01 20.78
CA ILE A 415 7.61 -11.99 20.09
C ILE A 415 7.73 -13.34 20.80
N VAL A 416 7.10 -13.53 21.97
CA VAL A 416 7.22 -14.79 22.73
C VAL A 416 6.75 -15.99 21.90
N ASP A 417 5.54 -15.91 21.32
CA ASP A 417 4.99 -17.02 20.53
C ASP A 417 5.65 -17.15 19.15
N LEU A 418 6.13 -16.02 18.59
CA LEU A 418 6.97 -16.02 17.40
C LEU A 418 8.24 -16.88 17.62
N VAL A 419 8.95 -16.65 18.72
CA VAL A 419 10.18 -17.38 19.05
C VAL A 419 9.88 -18.86 19.31
N LYS A 420 8.83 -19.18 20.06
CA LYS A 420 8.39 -20.58 20.25
C LYS A 420 8.15 -21.26 18.90
N GLY A 421 7.45 -20.59 17.98
CA GLY A 421 7.17 -21.16 16.67
C GLY A 421 8.42 -21.48 15.85
N PHE A 422 9.48 -20.66 15.93
CA PHE A 422 10.77 -20.98 15.28
C PHE A 422 11.49 -22.15 15.96
N LEU A 423 11.48 -22.19 17.30
CA LEU A 423 12.07 -23.31 18.06
C LEU A 423 11.37 -24.64 17.77
N GLU A 424 10.04 -24.63 17.66
CA GLU A 424 9.21 -25.80 17.28
C GLU A 424 9.55 -26.32 15.88
N LEU A 425 9.90 -25.42 14.94
CA LEU A 425 10.39 -25.79 13.61
C LEU A 425 11.86 -26.24 13.60
N GLY A 426 12.54 -26.24 14.76
CA GLY A 426 13.92 -26.71 14.90
C GLY A 426 14.98 -25.67 14.54
N PHE A 427 14.63 -24.38 14.49
CA PHE A 427 15.63 -23.31 14.33
C PHE A 427 16.35 -23.02 15.65
N GLU A 428 17.62 -22.64 15.56
CA GLU A 428 18.34 -22.04 16.69
C GLU A 428 18.06 -20.53 16.72
N VAL A 429 17.63 -20.00 17.85
CA VAL A 429 17.31 -18.56 17.96
C VAL A 429 18.42 -17.80 18.70
N TYR A 430 18.94 -16.76 18.06
CA TYR A 430 19.96 -15.86 18.59
C TYR A 430 19.36 -14.48 18.86
N ALA A 431 19.69 -13.87 20.00
CA ALA A 431 19.15 -12.58 20.38
C ALA A 431 20.20 -11.65 21.02
N THR A 432 20.07 -10.35 20.76
CA THR A 432 20.89 -9.32 21.43
C THR A 432 20.56 -9.21 22.91
N SER A 433 21.48 -8.70 23.72
CA SER A 433 21.40 -8.61 25.19
C SER A 433 20.01 -8.29 25.77
N GLY A 434 19.36 -7.22 25.29
CA GLY A 434 18.05 -6.81 25.80
C GLY A 434 16.90 -7.76 25.44
N THR A 435 16.90 -8.31 24.23
CA THR A 435 15.91 -9.29 23.76
C THR A 435 16.17 -10.66 24.39
N TYR A 436 17.43 -11.06 24.51
CA TYR A 436 17.87 -12.31 25.14
C TYR A 436 17.38 -12.44 26.58
N ARG A 437 17.61 -11.41 27.42
CA ARG A 437 17.18 -11.43 28.83
C ARG A 437 15.67 -11.65 28.97
N PHE A 438 14.89 -10.87 28.20
CA PHE A 438 13.42 -10.99 28.19
C PHE A 438 12.95 -12.39 27.79
N LEU A 439 13.55 -12.98 26.75
CA LEU A 439 13.18 -14.32 26.28
C LEU A 439 13.63 -15.42 27.26
N LYS A 440 14.78 -15.25 27.94
CA LYS A 440 15.20 -16.17 29.01
C LYS A 440 14.29 -16.11 30.23
N GLU A 441 13.83 -14.92 30.63
CA GLU A 441 12.81 -14.76 31.68
C GLU A 441 11.49 -15.45 31.30
N SER A 442 11.19 -15.51 30.00
CA SER A 442 10.05 -16.26 29.44
C SER A 442 10.32 -17.77 29.27
N SER A 443 11.42 -18.29 29.84
CA SER A 443 11.83 -19.71 29.80
C SER A 443 12.08 -20.29 28.39
N LEU A 444 12.50 -19.46 27.43
CA LEU A 444 12.80 -19.89 26.06
C LEU A 444 14.29 -20.22 25.88
N ASP A 445 14.58 -21.29 25.13
CA ASP A 445 15.95 -21.67 24.80
C ASP A 445 16.51 -20.84 23.65
N VAL A 446 16.99 -19.65 23.99
CA VAL A 446 17.65 -18.72 23.06
C VAL A 446 19.14 -18.59 23.38
N LYS A 447 19.93 -18.26 22.37
CA LYS A 447 21.37 -17.98 22.47
C LYS A 447 21.62 -16.48 22.45
N HIS A 448 22.60 -16.03 23.21
CA HIS A 448 23.02 -14.63 23.23
C HIS A 448 24.00 -14.34 22.10
N VAL A 449 23.91 -13.15 21.50
CA VAL A 449 24.90 -12.63 20.54
C VAL A 449 25.16 -11.14 20.83
N LEU A 450 26.42 -10.74 20.63
CA LEU A 450 26.85 -9.35 20.80
C LEU A 450 26.36 -8.47 19.64
N LYS A 451 25.99 -7.23 19.97
CA LYS A 451 25.89 -6.13 19.01
C LYS A 451 27.26 -5.69 18.53
N VAL A 452 27.32 -4.90 17.44
CA VAL A 452 28.58 -4.36 16.92
C VAL A 452 29.29 -3.49 17.96
N SER A 453 28.52 -2.69 18.70
CA SER A 453 29.01 -1.87 19.82
C SER A 453 29.47 -2.66 21.04
N GLU A 454 29.11 -3.93 21.19
CA GLU A 454 29.39 -4.75 22.39
C GLU A 454 30.66 -5.61 22.26
N GLY A 455 31.21 -5.82 21.06
CA GLY A 455 32.48 -6.54 20.87
C GLY A 455 32.49 -7.53 19.71
N ARG A 456 33.33 -8.59 19.80
CA ARG A 456 33.45 -9.66 18.79
C ARG A 456 33.52 -11.07 19.42
N PRO A 457 33.03 -12.12 18.74
CA PRO A 457 32.24 -12.05 17.51
C PRO A 457 30.85 -11.44 17.76
N ASN A 458 30.41 -10.55 16.87
CA ASN A 458 29.06 -9.95 16.92
C ASN A 458 28.16 -10.49 15.81
N VAL A 459 26.89 -10.10 15.84
CA VAL A 459 25.90 -10.52 14.84
C VAL A 459 26.29 -10.17 13.40
N VAL A 460 26.97 -9.03 13.16
CA VAL A 460 27.44 -8.68 11.82
C VAL A 460 28.52 -9.64 11.35
N ASP A 461 29.44 -10.06 12.23
CA ASP A 461 30.43 -11.08 11.91
C ASP A 461 29.75 -12.42 11.56
N MET A 462 28.73 -12.81 12.33
CA MET A 462 27.97 -14.05 12.04
C MET A 462 27.22 -13.98 10.70
N ILE A 463 26.60 -12.84 10.37
CA ILE A 463 25.94 -12.64 9.06
C ILE A 463 26.97 -12.79 7.93
N LYS A 464 28.15 -12.16 8.06
CA LYS A 464 29.23 -12.25 7.08
C LYS A 464 29.75 -13.67 6.89
N ASN A 465 29.80 -14.44 7.98
CA ASN A 465 30.19 -15.84 7.98
C ASN A 465 29.09 -16.80 7.49
N GLN A 466 27.92 -16.29 7.07
CA GLN A 466 26.75 -17.09 6.67
C GLN A 466 26.26 -18.01 7.79
N GLU A 467 26.37 -17.55 9.03
CA GLU A 467 25.91 -18.29 10.21
C GLU A 467 24.47 -17.94 10.60
N ILE A 468 23.87 -16.90 10.03
CA ILE A 468 22.48 -16.48 10.27
C ILE A 468 21.70 -16.61 8.97
N ASP A 469 20.55 -17.30 9.05
CA ASP A 469 19.71 -17.64 7.90
C ASP A 469 18.46 -16.75 7.78
N LEU A 470 18.03 -16.13 8.88
CA LEU A 470 16.86 -15.24 8.92
C LEU A 470 17.06 -14.17 9.99
N ILE A 471 16.63 -12.93 9.70
CA ILE A 471 16.77 -11.80 10.63
C ILE A 471 15.41 -11.13 10.89
N ILE A 472 15.07 -10.95 12.17
CA ILE A 472 13.92 -10.16 12.61
C ILE A 472 14.46 -9.00 13.43
N ASN A 473 14.42 -7.79 12.86
CA ASN A 473 15.01 -6.61 13.49
C ASN A 473 14.10 -5.37 13.47
N THR A 474 13.39 -5.10 14.57
CA THR A 474 12.51 -3.92 14.64
C THR A 474 13.25 -2.65 15.06
N PRO A 475 12.93 -1.49 14.47
CA PRO A 475 13.64 -0.24 14.74
C PRO A 475 13.25 0.34 16.11
N THR A 476 14.26 0.80 16.86
CA THR A 476 14.08 1.44 18.18
C THR A 476 13.76 2.94 18.13
N GLY A 477 13.70 3.55 16.94
CA GLY A 477 13.44 4.99 16.74
C GLY A 477 14.62 5.92 17.06
N ARG A 478 15.53 5.52 17.95
CA ARG A 478 16.63 6.36 18.43
C ARG A 478 17.97 6.00 17.78
N LYS A 479 18.51 6.94 16.98
CA LYS A 479 19.81 7.01 16.26
C LYS A 479 19.82 6.59 14.79
N GLU A 480 20.02 7.58 13.93
CA GLU A 480 20.54 7.41 12.57
C GLU A 480 21.92 6.72 12.67
N ARG A 481 22.06 5.49 12.16
CA ARG A 481 23.31 4.70 12.12
C ARG A 481 23.79 4.02 13.43
N GLY A 482 22.87 3.48 14.22
CA GLY A 482 23.21 2.59 15.35
C GLY A 482 23.53 1.13 14.93
N ASP A 483 23.62 0.21 15.90
CA ASP A 483 23.87 -1.23 15.63
C ASP A 483 22.86 -1.83 14.63
N ALA A 484 21.58 -1.42 14.73
CA ALA A 484 20.50 -1.92 13.88
C ALA A 484 20.69 -1.56 12.40
N TYR A 485 21.27 -0.39 12.11
CA TYR A 485 21.63 0.04 10.76
C TYR A 485 22.65 -0.93 10.13
N HIS A 486 23.72 -1.25 10.87
CA HIS A 486 24.76 -2.17 10.39
C HIS A 486 24.24 -3.60 10.19
N ILE A 487 23.33 -4.06 11.05
CA ILE A 487 22.68 -5.37 10.94
C ILE A 487 21.87 -5.45 9.65
N ARG A 488 20.95 -4.50 9.41
CA ARG A 488 20.08 -4.52 8.24
C ARG A 488 20.84 -4.36 6.92
N ARG A 489 21.85 -3.49 6.88
CA ARG A 489 22.74 -3.37 5.72
C ARG A 489 23.47 -4.68 5.42
N SER A 490 23.96 -5.36 6.46
CA SER A 490 24.60 -6.66 6.30
C SER A 490 23.62 -7.72 5.81
N ALA A 491 22.37 -7.71 6.28
CA ALA A 491 21.33 -8.62 5.78
C ALA A 491 21.14 -8.47 4.26
N VAL A 492 21.00 -7.24 3.76
CA VAL A 492 20.88 -6.95 2.33
C VAL A 492 22.15 -7.37 1.57
N GLN A 493 23.33 -6.99 2.06
CA GLN A 493 24.61 -7.25 1.38
C GLN A 493 24.90 -8.75 1.24
N TYR A 494 24.59 -9.54 2.26
CA TYR A 494 24.83 -10.99 2.31
C TYR A 494 23.60 -11.81 1.91
N ARG A 495 22.52 -11.14 1.45
CA ARG A 495 21.26 -11.75 0.97
C ARG A 495 20.62 -12.67 2.00
N VAL A 496 20.67 -12.29 3.27
CA VAL A 496 19.94 -12.97 4.35
C VAL A 496 18.54 -12.38 4.41
N PRO A 497 17.47 -13.20 4.23
CA PRO A 497 16.10 -12.74 4.40
C PRO A 497 15.92 -12.03 5.74
N TYR A 498 15.23 -10.90 5.72
CA TYR A 498 14.99 -10.12 6.92
C TYR A 498 13.67 -9.39 6.88
N THR A 499 13.15 -9.08 8.07
CA THR A 499 11.98 -8.21 8.26
C THR A 499 12.25 -7.21 9.37
N THR A 500 11.62 -6.04 9.26
CA THR A 500 11.73 -4.96 10.24
C THR A 500 10.49 -4.78 11.11
N THR A 501 9.51 -5.67 10.98
CA THR A 501 8.26 -5.65 11.75
C THR A 501 8.05 -6.99 12.45
N VAL A 502 7.34 -6.98 13.58
CA VAL A 502 6.98 -8.23 14.27
C VAL A 502 6.00 -9.03 13.42
N ARG A 503 5.03 -8.36 12.78
CA ARG A 503 4.01 -8.99 11.94
C ARG A 503 4.62 -9.68 10.72
N GLY A 504 5.60 -9.04 10.06
CA GLY A 504 6.39 -9.69 9.00
C GLY A 504 7.12 -10.94 9.49
N GLY A 505 7.62 -10.92 10.73
CA GLY A 505 8.20 -12.11 11.38
C GLY A 505 7.21 -13.27 11.50
N TYR A 506 5.99 -13.00 11.94
CA TYR A 506 4.92 -14.01 12.00
C TYR A 506 4.53 -14.51 10.61
N ALA A 507 4.42 -13.63 9.61
CA ALA A 507 4.13 -14.03 8.23
C ALA A 507 5.22 -14.96 7.66
N MET A 508 6.49 -14.64 7.90
CA MET A 508 7.63 -15.51 7.53
C MET A 508 7.57 -16.87 8.24
N LEU A 509 7.27 -16.89 9.55
CA LEU A 509 7.10 -18.13 10.30
C LEU A 509 5.98 -19.00 9.71
N LEU A 510 4.80 -18.40 9.45
CA LEU A 510 3.66 -19.09 8.85
C LEU A 510 3.99 -19.63 7.45
N ALA A 511 4.72 -18.88 6.65
CA ALA A 511 5.16 -19.31 5.32
C ALA A 511 6.11 -20.50 5.37
N ILE A 512 7.13 -20.46 6.23
CA ILE A 512 8.07 -21.57 6.41
C ILE A 512 7.32 -22.82 6.90
N ARG A 513 6.47 -22.67 7.92
CA ARG A 513 5.66 -23.76 8.46
C ARG A 513 4.76 -24.40 7.40
N SER A 514 4.04 -23.60 6.63
CA SER A 514 3.10 -24.08 5.62
C SER A 514 3.81 -24.76 4.46
N TYR A 515 4.96 -24.21 4.04
CA TYR A 515 5.80 -24.82 3.02
C TYR A 515 6.37 -26.18 3.46
N LEU A 516 6.84 -26.30 4.71
CA LEU A 516 7.30 -27.56 5.29
C LEU A 516 6.17 -28.58 5.40
N ASN A 517 5.00 -28.17 5.91
CA ASN A 517 3.82 -29.03 6.03
C ASN A 517 3.33 -29.53 4.67
N ASN A 518 3.51 -28.73 3.61
CA ASN A 518 3.20 -29.12 2.23
C ASN A 518 4.33 -29.93 1.54
N GLY A 519 5.25 -30.51 2.32
CA GLY A 519 6.34 -31.35 1.81
C GLY A 519 7.37 -30.60 0.95
N GLY A 520 7.49 -29.29 1.12
CA GLY A 520 8.40 -28.44 0.35
C GLY A 520 8.00 -28.25 -1.11
N ARG A 521 6.71 -28.38 -1.43
CA ARG A 521 6.20 -28.26 -2.81
C ARG A 521 5.34 -27.01 -2.97
N LEU A 522 5.44 -26.39 -4.14
CA LEU A 522 4.58 -25.27 -4.56
C LEU A 522 3.81 -25.70 -5.80
N LYS A 523 2.47 -25.70 -5.72
CA LYS A 523 1.61 -25.88 -6.89
C LYS A 523 1.63 -24.61 -7.74
N VAL A 524 1.70 -24.72 -9.06
CA VAL A 524 1.62 -23.58 -9.98
C VAL A 524 0.23 -23.58 -10.60
N TYR A 525 -0.33 -22.39 -10.78
CA TYR A 525 -1.61 -22.16 -11.42
C TYR A 525 -1.40 -21.20 -12.58
N ALA A 526 -2.01 -21.45 -13.74
CA ALA A 526 -2.15 -20.42 -14.74
C ALA A 526 -3.28 -19.47 -14.32
N LEU A 527 -3.20 -18.19 -14.70
CA LEU A 527 -4.22 -17.22 -14.30
C LEU A 527 -5.61 -17.57 -14.87
N GLN A 528 -5.66 -18.30 -15.98
CA GLN A 528 -6.89 -18.78 -16.63
C GLN A 528 -7.57 -19.92 -15.87
N ASP A 529 -6.83 -20.61 -14.99
CA ASP A 529 -7.33 -21.72 -14.17
C ASP A 529 -7.89 -21.25 -12.81
N LEU A 530 -7.79 -19.94 -12.52
CA LEU A 530 -8.14 -19.28 -11.25
C LEU A 530 -9.37 -18.39 -11.37
#